data_AF-A0A5E5BK64-F1
#
_entry.id   AF-A0A5E5BK64-F1
#
_cell.length_a   1.000
_cell.length_b   1.000
_cell.length_c   1.000
_cell.angle_alpha   90.00
_cell.angle_beta   90.00
_cell.angle_gamma   90.00
#
_symmetry.space_group_name_H-M   'P 1'
#
loop_
_entity.id
_entity.type
_entity.pdbx_description
1 polymer ?
#
loop_
_entity_poly.entity_id
_entity_poly.type
_entity_poly.pdbx_seq_one_letter_code
_entity_poly.pdbx_strand_id
1 'polypeptide(L)'
;MKERPILFSAPMVRAILDGTKTQTRRIVKVQPPATTSDVFTFLHPDPREHFYAFDGDALLDWSYPCPLGEAGDRLYVRETWQHSNHPLGPYDDECEVFYRADYLDDPLGPDLERSRDGIRRQWRPSIHMPRAAARTLLDVTGVRIERLNAISDADCIAEGIGLTGAAEGVLLTDLLESLPRAHFRQLWESISGPGSWDANPWVWVIEFKRVDGAKGA
;
A
#
# COMPACT_ATOMS: atom_id res chain seq x y z
N MET A 1 14.12 12.21 -9.94
CA MET A 1 12.78 12.07 -9.32
C MET A 1 11.76 11.66 -10.37
N LYS A 2 11.22 10.45 -10.26
CA LYS A 2 10.15 9.88 -11.08
C LYS A 2 8.89 9.67 -10.23
N GLU A 3 7.71 9.79 -10.84
CA GLU A 3 6.43 9.51 -10.19
C GLU A 3 5.85 8.16 -10.67
N ARG A 4 5.43 7.29 -9.74
CA ARG A 4 4.84 5.98 -10.07
C ARG A 4 3.53 5.72 -9.31
N PRO A 5 2.59 4.95 -9.90
CA PRO A 5 1.35 4.61 -9.22
C PRO A 5 1.56 3.60 -8.09
N ILE A 6 0.82 3.77 -7.00
CA ILE A 6 0.65 2.73 -5.98
C ILE A 6 -0.81 2.62 -5.56
N LEU A 7 -1.31 1.39 -5.40
CA LEU A 7 -2.70 1.14 -5.03
C LEU A 7 -2.80 0.91 -3.53
N PHE A 8 -3.81 1.53 -2.92
CA PHE A 8 -4.18 1.33 -1.53
C PHE A 8 -5.70 1.15 -1.39
N SER A 9 -6.11 0.35 -0.40
CA SER A 9 -7.53 0.25 -0.01
C SER A 9 -7.98 1.52 0.71
N ALA A 10 -9.29 1.75 0.81
CA ALA A 10 -9.83 2.92 1.50
C ALA A 10 -9.31 3.06 2.95
N PRO A 11 -9.29 2.00 3.79
CA PRO A 11 -8.71 2.09 5.14
C PRO A 11 -7.21 2.43 5.14
N MET A 12 -6.44 1.88 4.20
CA MET A 12 -5.00 2.19 4.08
C MET A 12 -4.77 3.64 3.66
N VAL A 13 -5.60 4.19 2.77
CA VAL A 13 -5.53 5.60 2.41
C VAL A 13 -5.82 6.46 3.63
N ARG A 14 -6.86 6.14 4.40
CA ARG A 14 -7.17 6.90 5.62
C ARG A 14 -5.99 6.90 6.60
N ALA A 15 -5.37 5.74 6.83
CA ALA A 15 -4.15 5.65 7.64
C ALA A 15 -2.98 6.48 7.10
N ILE A 16 -2.82 6.59 5.78
CA ILE A 16 -1.82 7.48 5.16
C ILE A 16 -2.19 8.96 5.39
N LEU A 17 -3.47 9.31 5.26
CA LEU A 17 -3.95 10.67 5.47
C LEU A 17 -3.76 11.11 6.93
N ASP A 18 -3.99 10.20 7.87
CA ASP A 18 -3.82 10.39 9.32
C ASP A 18 -2.34 10.29 9.75
N GLY A 19 -1.44 9.93 8.84
CA GLY A 19 0.01 9.82 9.11
C GLY A 19 0.42 8.58 9.91
N THR A 20 -0.50 7.64 10.15
CA THR A 20 -0.22 6.40 10.88
C THR A 20 0.40 5.32 9.99
N LYS A 21 0.15 5.36 8.68
CA LYS A 21 0.81 4.50 7.68
C LYS A 21 1.91 5.26 6.96
N THR A 22 3.16 4.85 7.18
CA THR A 22 4.39 5.42 6.60
C THR A 22 5.22 4.40 5.84
N GLN A 23 4.76 3.15 5.82
CA GLN A 23 5.45 2.05 5.16
C GLN A 23 4.46 1.14 4.45
N THR A 24 4.91 0.47 3.39
CA THR A 24 4.17 -0.65 2.81
C THR A 24 5.05 -1.76 2.26
N ARG A 25 4.61 -3.01 2.43
CA ARG A 25 5.20 -4.20 1.81
C ARG A 25 4.53 -4.59 0.50
N ARG A 26 5.32 -5.04 -0.47
CA ARG A 26 4.87 -5.63 -1.73
C ARG A 26 5.70 -6.86 -2.07
N ILE A 27 5.05 -7.94 -2.48
CA ILE A 27 5.75 -9.18 -2.88
C ILE A 27 6.74 -8.89 -4.00
N VAL A 28 7.98 -9.36 -3.84
CA VAL A 28 8.96 -9.39 -4.93
C VAL A 28 8.48 -10.41 -5.96
N LYS A 29 8.02 -9.97 -7.13
CA LYS A 29 7.42 -10.87 -8.12
C LYS A 29 8.37 -11.99 -8.58
N VAL A 30 9.65 -11.65 -8.80
CA VAL A 30 10.69 -12.62 -9.12
C VAL A 30 11.46 -12.91 -7.83
N GLN A 31 11.06 -13.93 -7.08
CA GLN A 31 11.73 -14.29 -5.83
C GLN A 31 13.22 -14.61 -6.07
N PRO A 32 14.12 -14.21 -5.16
CA PRO A 32 15.51 -14.63 -5.22
C PRO A 32 15.63 -16.15 -5.00
N PRO A 33 16.77 -16.75 -5.36
CA PRO A 33 16.98 -18.19 -5.17
C PRO A 33 16.72 -18.65 -3.74
N ALA A 34 16.31 -19.92 -3.56
CA ALA A 34 15.95 -20.43 -2.24
C ALA A 34 17.12 -20.42 -1.24
N THR A 35 18.36 -20.43 -1.73
CA THR A 35 19.60 -20.36 -0.93
C THR A 35 19.90 -18.95 -0.41
N THR A 36 19.15 -17.92 -0.82
CA THR A 36 19.38 -16.55 -0.37
C THR A 36 19.20 -16.43 1.15
N SER A 37 20.26 -16.02 1.82
CA SER A 37 20.26 -15.63 3.22
C SER A 37 19.90 -14.15 3.38
N ASP A 38 20.47 -13.30 2.53
CA ASP A 38 20.42 -11.84 2.66
C ASP A 38 20.36 -11.14 1.30
N VAL A 39 19.98 -9.86 1.32
CA VAL A 39 19.91 -9.02 0.12
C VAL A 39 20.57 -7.67 0.41
N PHE A 40 21.47 -7.25 -0.47
CA PHE A 40 22.27 -6.03 -0.31
C PHE A 40 22.24 -5.16 -1.56
N THR A 41 22.62 -3.90 -1.43
CA THR A 41 22.79 -2.97 -2.55
C THR A 41 24.27 -2.86 -2.91
N PHE A 42 24.56 -2.88 -4.21
CA PHE A 42 25.91 -2.70 -4.76
C PHE A 42 25.85 -1.72 -5.94
N LEU A 43 27.03 -1.23 -6.35
CA LEU A 43 27.14 -0.45 -7.57
C LEU A 43 26.76 -1.31 -8.78
N HIS A 44 25.74 -0.87 -9.51
CA HIS A 44 25.29 -1.49 -10.75
C HIS A 44 25.51 -0.50 -11.91
N PRO A 45 25.73 -0.96 -13.16
CA PRO A 45 25.86 -0.07 -14.33
C PRO A 45 24.59 0.72 -14.66
N ASP A 46 23.41 0.19 -14.32
CA ASP A 46 22.15 0.95 -14.37
C ASP A 46 22.16 2.04 -13.29
N PRO A 47 21.72 3.27 -13.60
CA PRO A 47 21.68 4.36 -12.63
C PRO A 47 20.73 4.12 -11.44
N ARG A 48 19.80 3.18 -11.53
CA ARG A 48 18.89 2.83 -10.44
C ARG A 48 19.56 1.91 -9.43
N GLU A 49 19.21 2.09 -8.17
CA GLU A 49 19.61 1.18 -7.10
C GLU A 49 19.13 -0.25 -7.38
N HIS A 50 20.07 -1.20 -7.35
CA HIS A 50 19.83 -2.62 -7.55
C HIS A 50 20.10 -3.40 -6.26
N PHE A 51 19.24 -4.38 -6.02
CA PHE A 51 19.32 -5.28 -4.88
C PHE A 51 19.80 -6.65 -5.38
N TYR A 52 20.82 -7.19 -4.72
CA TYR A 52 21.48 -8.43 -5.08
C TYR A 52 21.28 -9.47 -3.98
N ALA A 53 20.97 -10.70 -4.38
CA ALA A 53 20.82 -11.80 -3.45
C ALA A 53 22.18 -12.39 -3.07
N PHE A 54 22.30 -12.80 -1.81
CA PHE A 54 23.50 -13.38 -1.22
C PHE A 54 23.13 -14.66 -0.45
N ASP A 55 23.95 -15.69 -0.50
CA ASP A 55 23.70 -16.98 0.17
C ASP A 55 24.51 -17.21 1.46
N GLY A 56 25.33 -16.24 1.85
CA GLY A 56 26.25 -16.35 2.99
C GLY A 56 27.72 -16.44 2.57
N ASP A 57 28.01 -16.81 1.32
CA ASP A 57 29.37 -16.96 0.79
C ASP A 57 29.57 -16.13 -0.49
N ALA A 58 28.61 -16.14 -1.40
CA ALA A 58 28.72 -15.48 -2.70
C ALA A 58 27.47 -14.70 -3.12
N LEU A 59 27.67 -13.74 -4.03
CA LEU A 59 26.58 -13.11 -4.76
C LEU A 59 25.94 -14.12 -5.70
N LEU A 60 24.61 -14.15 -5.68
CA LEU A 60 23.81 -14.99 -6.56
C LEU A 60 23.50 -14.22 -7.86
N ASP A 61 23.22 -14.96 -8.93
CA ASP A 61 22.75 -14.41 -10.21
C ASP A 61 21.28 -13.97 -10.10
N TRP A 62 21.06 -12.94 -9.27
CA TRP A 62 19.77 -12.31 -9.04
C TRP A 62 20.01 -10.85 -8.65
N SER A 63 19.54 -9.94 -9.50
CA SER A 63 19.64 -8.51 -9.27
C SER A 63 18.43 -7.79 -9.84
N TYR A 64 17.72 -7.03 -9.02
CA TYR A 64 16.54 -6.28 -9.47
C TYR A 64 16.47 -4.91 -8.81
N PRO A 65 16.07 -3.86 -9.56
CA PRO A 65 15.70 -2.58 -8.97
C PRO A 65 14.24 -2.63 -8.50
N CYS A 66 13.93 -1.91 -7.43
CA CYS A 66 12.56 -1.86 -6.93
C CYS A 66 11.61 -1.24 -7.97
N PRO A 67 10.50 -1.90 -8.35
CA PRO A 67 9.60 -1.41 -9.40
C PRO A 67 8.88 -0.11 -9.00
N LEU A 68 8.81 0.19 -7.71
CA LEU A 68 8.17 1.40 -7.18
C LEU A 68 9.11 2.60 -7.10
N GLY A 69 10.40 2.44 -7.42
CA GLY A 69 11.40 3.50 -7.39
C GLY A 69 12.43 3.29 -6.29
N GLU A 70 13.21 4.33 -6.03
CA GLU A 70 14.25 4.38 -5.00
C GLU A 70 14.03 5.60 -4.10
N ALA A 71 14.83 5.75 -3.04
CA ALA A 71 14.74 6.92 -2.18
C ALA A 71 14.88 8.23 -2.99
N GLY A 72 13.99 9.20 -2.75
CA GLY A 72 13.91 10.45 -3.51
C GLY A 72 13.01 10.41 -4.76
N ASP A 73 12.44 9.26 -5.10
CA ASP A 73 11.32 9.17 -6.05
C ASP A 73 9.97 9.44 -5.35
N ARG A 74 8.90 9.55 -6.16
CA ARG A 74 7.53 9.81 -5.70
C ARG A 74 6.56 8.71 -6.09
N LEU A 75 5.58 8.48 -5.23
CA LEU A 75 4.42 7.64 -5.50
C LEU A 75 3.16 8.48 -5.49
N TYR A 76 2.28 8.28 -6.47
CA TYR A 76 0.91 8.79 -6.43
C TYR A 76 -0.05 7.67 -6.07
N VAL A 77 -0.90 7.92 -5.09
CA VAL A 77 -1.84 6.93 -4.58
C VAL A 77 -3.02 6.80 -5.55
N ARG A 78 -3.37 5.56 -5.88
CA ARG A 78 -4.59 5.19 -6.60
C ARG A 78 -5.58 4.61 -5.62
N GLU A 79 -6.73 5.28 -5.52
CA GLU A 79 -7.80 4.98 -4.57
C GLU A 79 -9.02 4.43 -5.30
N THR A 80 -9.92 3.80 -4.57
CA THR A 80 -11.26 3.52 -5.08
C THR A 80 -12.02 4.85 -5.19
N TRP A 81 -12.53 5.17 -6.36
CA TRP A 81 -12.90 6.54 -6.73
C TRP A 81 -14.16 6.59 -7.60
N GLN A 82 -14.74 7.77 -7.77
CA GLN A 82 -15.80 8.04 -8.73
C GLN A 82 -15.74 9.52 -9.14
N HIS A 83 -16.37 9.89 -10.26
CA HIS A 83 -16.43 11.24 -10.77
C HIS A 83 -17.89 11.67 -11.07
N SER A 84 -18.13 12.97 -11.12
CA SER A 84 -19.46 13.57 -11.30
C SER A 84 -20.18 13.18 -12.60
N ASN A 85 -19.44 12.95 -13.70
CA ASN A 85 -20.08 12.55 -14.97
C ASN A 85 -20.68 11.14 -14.98
N HIS A 86 -20.31 10.26 -14.04
CA HIS A 86 -20.85 8.90 -14.02
C HIS A 86 -22.33 8.89 -13.61
N PRO A 87 -23.22 8.10 -14.25
CA PRO A 87 -22.98 7.16 -15.35
C PRO A 87 -23.19 7.76 -16.76
N LEU A 88 -23.46 9.07 -16.85
CA LEU A 88 -23.93 9.74 -18.06
C LEU A 88 -22.80 10.12 -19.04
N GLY A 89 -21.54 10.09 -18.60
CA GLY A 89 -20.39 10.43 -19.43
C GLY A 89 -19.07 9.88 -18.90
N PRO A 90 -17.99 9.96 -19.71
CA PRO A 90 -16.66 9.56 -19.30
C PRO A 90 -16.07 10.53 -18.27
N TYR A 91 -14.96 10.13 -17.66
CA TYR A 91 -14.14 11.02 -16.86
C TYR A 91 -13.44 12.06 -17.75
N ASP A 92 -13.44 13.30 -17.30
CA ASP A 92 -12.59 14.39 -17.79
C ASP A 92 -11.90 15.06 -16.59
N ASP A 93 -10.85 15.85 -16.83
CA ASP A 93 -10.05 16.45 -15.76
C ASP A 93 -10.75 17.60 -15.01
N GLU A 94 -11.92 18.05 -15.47
CA GLU A 94 -12.76 19.07 -14.82
C GLU A 94 -13.82 18.45 -13.92
N CYS A 95 -14.02 17.12 -14.00
CA CYS A 95 -14.93 16.39 -13.14
C CYS A 95 -14.59 16.56 -11.66
N GLU A 96 -15.62 16.72 -10.84
CA GLU A 96 -15.48 16.54 -9.40
C GLU A 96 -15.19 15.05 -9.12
N VAL A 97 -14.18 14.79 -8.28
CA VAL A 97 -13.75 13.43 -7.93
C VAL A 97 -14.08 13.13 -6.47
N PHE A 98 -14.73 11.99 -6.26
CA PHE A 98 -15.09 11.44 -4.96
C PHE A 98 -14.23 10.21 -4.68
N TYR A 99 -13.84 10.00 -3.42
CA TYR A 99 -12.99 8.87 -3.02
C TYR A 99 -13.65 8.05 -1.92
N ARG A 100 -13.60 6.72 -2.03
CA ARG A 100 -14.24 5.82 -1.04
C ARG A 100 -13.68 6.01 0.37
N ALA A 101 -12.42 6.43 0.48
CA ALA A 101 -11.77 6.71 1.77
C ALA A 101 -12.43 7.84 2.57
N ASP A 102 -13.15 8.76 1.90
CA ASP A 102 -13.81 9.89 2.57
C ASP A 102 -15.16 9.50 3.19
N TYR A 103 -15.71 8.35 2.80
CA TYR A 103 -17.04 7.88 3.21
C TYR A 103 -17.00 6.67 4.16
N LEU A 104 -15.84 6.33 4.72
CA LEU A 104 -15.72 5.22 5.67
C LEU A 104 -16.51 5.47 6.97
N ASP A 105 -16.61 6.74 7.39
CA ASP A 105 -17.33 7.17 8.59
C ASP A 105 -18.79 7.59 8.29
N ASP A 106 -19.25 7.46 7.04
CA ASP A 106 -20.60 7.84 6.64
C ASP A 106 -21.62 6.95 7.37
N PRO A 107 -22.62 7.51 8.08
CA PRO A 107 -23.68 6.73 8.73
C PRO A 107 -24.46 5.81 7.78
N LEU A 108 -24.44 6.10 6.48
CA LEU A 108 -25.07 5.31 5.42
C LEU A 108 -24.13 4.24 4.83
N GLY A 109 -22.89 4.18 5.32
CA GLY A 109 -21.80 3.34 4.83
C GLY A 109 -21.14 3.89 3.56
N PRO A 110 -19.91 3.43 3.24
CA PRO A 110 -19.17 3.90 2.06
C PRO A 110 -19.89 3.61 0.75
N ASP A 111 -20.75 2.60 0.71
CA ASP A 111 -21.51 2.20 -0.48
C ASP A 111 -22.91 2.86 -0.54
N LEU A 112 -23.21 3.76 0.42
CA LEU A 112 -24.47 4.49 0.57
C LEU A 112 -25.69 3.56 0.55
N GLU A 113 -25.57 2.35 1.10
CA GLU A 113 -26.62 1.32 1.04
C GLU A 113 -27.97 1.80 1.59
N ARG A 114 -27.97 2.85 2.42
CA ARG A 114 -29.14 3.43 3.07
C ARG A 114 -29.49 4.86 2.65
N SER A 115 -28.86 5.43 1.62
CA SER A 115 -29.18 6.80 1.19
C SER A 115 -30.65 6.95 0.78
N ARG A 116 -31.31 7.94 1.37
CA ARG A 116 -32.73 8.27 1.12
C ARG A 116 -32.98 8.71 -0.33
N ASP A 117 -31.95 9.18 -1.00
CA ASP A 117 -31.98 9.70 -2.37
C ASP A 117 -31.72 8.62 -3.42
N GLY A 118 -31.44 7.36 -3.01
CA GLY A 118 -31.26 6.23 -3.93
C GLY A 118 -29.96 6.24 -4.75
N ILE A 119 -29.09 7.24 -4.55
CA ILE A 119 -27.80 7.33 -5.23
C ILE A 119 -26.80 6.40 -4.52
N ARG A 120 -26.80 5.12 -4.93
CA ARG A 120 -25.66 4.23 -4.65
C ARG A 120 -24.47 4.73 -5.45
N ARG A 121 -23.38 5.12 -4.79
CA ARG A 121 -22.14 5.44 -5.49
C ARG A 121 -21.58 4.15 -6.07
N GLN A 122 -21.69 3.97 -7.37
CA GLN A 122 -21.02 2.87 -8.06
C GLN A 122 -19.52 3.16 -8.07
N TRP A 123 -18.78 2.60 -7.12
CA TRP A 123 -17.35 2.84 -7.00
C TRP A 123 -16.55 2.25 -8.17
N ARG A 124 -15.60 3.03 -8.71
CA ARG A 124 -14.64 2.56 -9.70
C ARG A 124 -13.40 2.00 -9.01
N PRO A 125 -12.93 0.81 -9.41
CA PRO A 125 -11.69 0.23 -8.88
C PRO A 125 -10.48 1.15 -9.09
N SER A 126 -9.55 1.14 -8.12
CA SER A 126 -8.33 1.97 -8.14
C SER A 126 -7.41 1.71 -9.35
N ILE A 127 -7.43 0.50 -9.90
CA ILE A 127 -6.69 0.14 -11.14
C ILE A 127 -7.08 0.98 -12.36
N HIS A 128 -8.24 1.65 -12.33
CA HIS A 128 -8.73 2.50 -13.42
C HIS A 128 -8.55 4.00 -13.16
N MET A 129 -8.03 4.40 -11.99
CA MET A 129 -7.90 5.81 -11.61
C MET A 129 -6.78 6.54 -12.39
N PRO A 130 -7.06 7.59 -13.17
CA PRO A 130 -6.01 8.31 -13.90
C PRO A 130 -5.10 9.10 -12.96
N ARG A 131 -3.91 9.49 -13.44
CA ARG A 131 -2.95 10.30 -12.65
C ARG A 131 -3.52 11.67 -12.25
N ALA A 132 -4.33 12.29 -13.12
CA ALA A 132 -4.94 13.60 -12.89
C ALA A 132 -5.92 13.60 -11.70
N ALA A 133 -6.60 12.48 -11.46
CA ALA A 133 -7.48 12.27 -10.31
C ALA A 133 -6.73 11.85 -9.03
N ALA A 134 -5.40 11.73 -9.03
CA ALA A 134 -4.67 11.37 -7.81
C ALA A 134 -4.39 12.61 -6.95
N ARG A 135 -4.99 12.65 -5.76
CA ARG A 135 -4.83 13.75 -4.78
C ARG A 135 -3.68 13.56 -3.78
N THR A 136 -3.19 12.34 -3.60
CA THR A 136 -2.18 12.02 -2.58
C THR A 136 -0.85 11.64 -3.22
N LEU A 137 0.21 12.32 -2.80
CA LEU A 137 1.60 12.05 -3.17
C LEU A 137 2.42 11.63 -1.96
N LEU A 138 3.31 10.66 -2.17
CA LEU A 138 4.21 10.12 -1.17
C LEU A 138 5.64 10.24 -1.68
N ASP A 139 6.52 10.89 -0.92
CA ASP A 139 7.95 10.89 -1.16
C ASP A 139 8.54 9.59 -0.61
N VAL A 140 9.20 8.80 -1.45
CA VAL A 140 9.87 7.57 -1.03
C VAL A 140 11.12 7.94 -0.25
N THR A 141 11.20 7.51 1.01
CA THR A 141 12.34 7.80 1.89
C THR A 141 13.33 6.66 1.98
N GLY A 142 12.90 5.44 1.70
CA GLY A 142 13.73 4.25 1.80
C GLY A 142 13.10 3.06 1.09
N VAL A 143 13.95 2.20 0.56
CA VAL A 143 13.54 0.93 -0.04
C VAL A 143 14.49 -0.15 0.46
N ARG A 144 13.93 -1.27 0.91
CA ARG A 144 14.72 -2.46 1.26
C ARG A 144 14.00 -3.74 0.83
N ILE A 145 14.72 -4.85 0.87
CA ILE A 145 14.16 -6.19 0.74
C ILE A 145 14.36 -6.94 2.06
N GLU A 146 13.31 -7.63 2.50
CA GLU A 146 13.38 -8.53 3.65
C GLU A 146 12.44 -9.73 3.45
N ARG A 147 12.60 -10.75 4.29
CA ARG A 147 11.59 -11.81 4.44
C ARG A 147 10.33 -11.23 5.09
N LEU A 148 9.15 -11.60 4.60
CA LEU A 148 7.86 -11.14 5.16
C LEU A 148 7.79 -11.31 6.69
N ASN A 149 8.24 -12.46 7.20
CA ASN A 149 8.19 -12.79 8.62
C ASN A 149 9.33 -12.14 9.43
N ALA A 150 10.23 -11.39 8.81
CA ALA A 150 11.23 -10.57 9.50
C ALA A 150 10.64 -9.23 9.99
N ILE A 151 9.37 -8.96 9.70
CA ILE A 151 8.66 -7.76 10.18
C ILE A 151 8.74 -7.60 11.70
N SER A 152 9.09 -6.38 12.14
CA SER A 152 9.08 -5.97 13.55
C SER A 152 7.74 -5.38 13.99
N ASP A 153 7.54 -5.17 15.30
CA ASP A 153 6.34 -4.50 15.80
C ASP A 153 6.27 -3.03 15.34
N ALA A 154 7.42 -2.35 15.28
CA ALA A 154 7.51 -0.99 14.76
C ALA A 154 7.10 -0.92 13.27
N ASP A 155 7.52 -1.92 12.50
CA ASP A 155 7.09 -2.06 11.10
C ASP A 155 5.58 -2.31 10.96
N CYS A 156 4.99 -3.10 11.86
CA CYS A 156 3.54 -3.33 11.85
C CYS A 156 2.79 -2.01 12.07
N ILE A 157 3.25 -1.21 13.03
CA ILE A 157 2.68 0.12 13.30
C ILE A 157 2.85 1.02 12.06
N ALA A 158 4.04 1.05 11.45
CA ALA A 158 4.31 1.84 10.23
C ALA A 158 3.50 1.36 9.01
N GLU A 159 3.06 0.10 8.98
CA GLU A 159 2.11 -0.43 8.00
C GLU A 159 0.66 0.06 8.23
N GLY A 160 0.42 0.80 9.32
CA GLY A 160 -0.91 1.30 9.69
C GLY A 160 -1.72 0.31 10.53
N ILE A 161 -1.10 -0.68 11.17
CA ILE A 161 -1.77 -1.55 12.14
C ILE A 161 -2.01 -0.73 13.43
N GLY A 162 -3.23 -0.22 13.58
CA GLY A 162 -3.66 0.50 14.79
C GLY A 162 -4.22 -0.43 15.87
N LEU A 163 -3.95 -0.13 17.14
CA LEU A 163 -4.55 -0.78 18.32
C LEU A 163 -6.01 -0.35 18.57
N THR A 164 -6.55 0.59 17.79
CA THR A 164 -7.88 1.17 18.00
C THR A 164 -8.65 1.26 16.68
N GLY A 165 -9.69 0.43 16.55
CA GLY A 165 -10.83 0.72 15.68
C GLY A 165 -10.76 0.11 14.28
N ALA A 166 -11.38 -1.07 14.14
CA ALA A 166 -12.06 -1.58 12.96
C ALA A 166 -11.43 -1.27 11.59
N ALA A 167 -10.42 -2.04 11.20
CA ALA A 167 -10.38 -2.50 9.82
C ALA A 167 -11.61 -3.41 9.63
N GLU A 168 -12.42 -3.15 8.60
CA GLU A 168 -13.48 -4.05 8.14
C GLU A 168 -12.94 -5.49 8.09
N GLY A 169 -13.37 -6.33 9.04
CA GLY A 169 -13.18 -7.79 8.99
C GLY A 169 -12.49 -8.47 10.18
N VAL A 170 -11.96 -7.76 11.17
CA VAL A 170 -11.46 -8.41 12.40
C VAL A 170 -12.22 -7.88 13.61
N LEU A 171 -13.19 -8.67 14.06
CA LEU A 171 -13.91 -8.44 15.32
C LEU A 171 -12.89 -8.54 16.46
N LEU A 172 -12.58 -7.38 17.07
CA LEU A 172 -11.88 -7.29 18.36
C LEU A 172 -12.69 -8.08 19.39
N THR A 173 -12.31 -9.33 19.61
CA THR A 173 -12.84 -10.15 20.69
C THR A 173 -11.71 -10.45 21.66
N ASP A 174 -11.66 -9.64 22.71
CA ASP A 174 -11.23 -9.85 24.10
C ASP A 174 -10.57 -11.18 24.51
N LEU A 175 -9.56 -11.67 23.79
CA LEU A 175 -8.64 -12.69 24.28
C LEU A 175 -7.23 -12.45 23.72
N LEU A 176 -6.33 -12.08 24.62
CA LEU A 176 -4.92 -11.73 24.44
C LEU A 176 -4.65 -10.36 23.82
N GLU A 177 -3.86 -9.57 24.55
CA GLU A 177 -2.95 -8.56 24.02
C GLU A 177 -2.24 -9.14 22.78
N SER A 178 -2.78 -8.86 21.60
CA SER A 178 -2.38 -9.51 20.35
C SER A 178 -1.30 -8.68 19.68
N LEU A 179 -0.09 -9.25 19.65
CA LEU A 179 1.12 -8.70 19.03
C LEU A 179 0.78 -8.05 17.67
N PRO A 180 1.26 -6.82 17.38
CA PRO A 180 1.04 -6.13 16.09
C PRO A 180 1.27 -7.03 14.86
N ARG A 181 2.21 -7.96 14.99
CA ARG A 181 2.53 -9.00 14.00
C ARG A 181 1.38 -9.98 13.69
N ALA A 182 0.57 -10.35 14.67
CA ALA A 182 -0.59 -11.22 14.47
C ALA A 182 -1.69 -10.52 13.65
N HIS A 183 -1.94 -9.25 13.94
CA HIS A 183 -2.85 -8.40 13.15
C HIS A 183 -2.33 -8.19 11.73
N PHE A 184 -1.03 -7.90 11.60
CA PHE A 184 -0.42 -7.78 10.28
C PHE A 184 -0.52 -9.07 9.47
N ARG A 185 -0.34 -10.25 10.09
CA ARG A 185 -0.57 -11.55 9.45
C ARG A 185 -1.99 -11.65 8.89
N GLN A 186 -3.00 -11.35 9.69
CA GLN A 186 -4.41 -11.43 9.26
C GLN A 186 -4.70 -10.48 8.09
N LEU A 187 -4.19 -9.24 8.16
CA LEU A 187 -4.30 -8.27 7.07
C LEU A 187 -3.58 -8.76 5.81
N TRP A 188 -2.39 -9.36 5.96
CA TRP A 188 -1.64 -9.88 4.83
C TRP A 188 -2.39 -11.02 4.14
N GLU A 189 -2.92 -11.98 4.89
CA GLU A 189 -3.66 -13.12 4.36
C GLU A 189 -5.01 -12.71 3.75
N SER A 190 -5.67 -11.66 4.26
CA SER A 190 -6.90 -11.16 3.65
C SER A 190 -6.66 -10.50 2.28
N ILE A 191 -5.48 -9.92 2.06
CA ILE A 191 -5.10 -9.27 0.80
C ILE A 191 -4.45 -10.25 -0.18
N SER A 192 -3.56 -11.11 0.32
CA SER A 192 -2.69 -11.98 -0.50
C SER A 192 -3.19 -13.43 -0.58
N GLY A 193 -4.26 -13.75 0.14
CA GLY A 193 -4.87 -15.07 0.20
C GLY A 193 -4.41 -15.91 1.41
N PRO A 194 -5.21 -16.91 1.81
CA PRO A 194 -4.87 -17.80 2.93
C PRO A 194 -3.55 -18.53 2.72
N GLY A 195 -2.72 -18.64 3.77
CA GLY A 195 -1.43 -19.34 3.72
C GLY A 195 -0.28 -18.53 3.10
N SER A 196 -0.56 -17.33 2.60
CA SER A 196 0.46 -16.44 2.02
C SER A 196 1.48 -15.92 3.06
N TRP A 197 1.12 -15.92 4.34
CA TRP A 197 2.02 -15.61 5.44
C TRP A 197 3.07 -16.70 5.67
N ASP A 198 2.62 -17.96 5.72
CA ASP A 198 3.49 -19.10 6.01
C ASP A 198 4.48 -19.38 4.86
N ALA A 199 4.17 -18.93 3.64
CA ALA A 199 5.10 -18.94 2.51
C ALA A 199 6.35 -18.07 2.72
N ASN A 200 6.27 -17.08 3.61
CA ASN A 200 7.37 -16.17 3.99
C ASN A 200 8.18 -15.63 2.78
N PRO A 201 7.53 -15.03 1.76
CA PRO A 201 8.22 -14.55 0.58
C PRO A 201 9.14 -13.37 0.90
N TRP A 202 10.10 -13.11 0.02
CA TRP A 202 10.81 -11.84 -0.01
C TRP A 202 9.87 -10.72 -0.48
N VAL A 203 9.89 -9.60 0.24
CA VAL A 203 9.04 -8.45 -0.01
C VAL A 203 9.89 -7.19 -0.16
N TRP A 204 9.48 -6.32 -1.07
CA TRP A 204 9.89 -4.93 -1.08
C TRP A 204 9.24 -4.24 0.12
N VAL A 205 10.03 -3.55 0.91
CA VAL A 205 9.54 -2.63 1.93
C VAL A 205 9.83 -1.21 1.45
N ILE A 206 8.77 -0.43 1.32
CA ILE A 206 8.83 0.94 0.84
C ILE A 206 8.41 1.84 1.98
N GLU A 207 9.35 2.66 2.42
CA GLU A 207 9.12 3.73 3.39
C GLU A 207 8.84 5.03 2.64
N PHE A 208 7.90 5.79 3.16
CA PHE A 208 7.48 7.03 2.53
C PHE A 208 6.97 8.06 3.54
N LYS A 209 6.96 9.31 3.10
CA LYS A 209 6.30 10.42 3.79
C LYS A 209 5.27 11.04 2.88
N ARG A 210 4.10 11.36 3.42
CA ARG A 210 3.09 12.12 2.70
C ARG A 210 3.63 13.52 2.39
N VAL A 211 3.41 13.98 1.16
CA VAL A 211 3.73 15.36 0.76
C VAL A 211 2.56 16.25 1.16
N ASP A 212 2.82 17.17 2.10
CA ASP A 212 1.83 18.17 2.50
C ASP A 212 1.54 19.14 1.35
N GLY A 213 0.24 19.37 1.05
CA GLY A 213 -0.19 20.34 0.03
C GLY A 213 -0.47 19.78 -1.38
N ALA A 214 -0.55 18.46 -1.57
CA ALA A 214 -1.13 17.90 -2.79
C ALA A 214 -2.64 18.21 -2.82
N LYS A 215 -3.09 18.95 -3.86
CA LYS A 215 -4.42 19.58 -4.03
C LYS A 215 -5.59 18.82 -3.35
N GLY A 216 -6.30 19.51 -2.47
CA GLY A 216 -7.57 19.05 -1.88
C GLY A 216 -7.78 19.53 -0.44
N ALA A 217 -7.92 20.85 -0.27
CA ALA A 217 -8.57 21.47 0.87
C ALA A 217 -9.68 22.38 0.31
#